data_AF-K7AH08-F1
#
_entry.id   AF-K7AH08-F1
#
_cell.length_a   1.000
_cell.length_b   1.000
_cell.length_c   1.000
_cell.angle_alpha   90.00
_cell.angle_beta   90.00
_cell.angle_gamma   90.00
#
_symmetry.space_group_name_H-M   'P 1'
#
loop_
_entity.id
_entity.type
_entity.pdbx_description
1 polymer ?
#
loop_
_entity_poly.entity_id
_entity_poly.type
_entity_poly.pdbx_seq_one_letter_code
_entity_poly.pdbx_strand_id
1 'polypeptide(L)'
;MFQDWYISAAVYLEKELRRKNKCDGMDVLNDYVLENREDFAEIELDDLDDFVTAEFEPFKKWLLSQNFDWLEINSNGIWVLKSSNNQIKAKSTISLLQKLNFDDREKRLIDEDIYNLNTDLIDDYINLIKKLAGNSNNKQDIVFRCKYRLALCAKDDGNIPSDTKIYYWIEAAEAAKVISNTLISSECFMNAAQIQQKENYHRESAKNYEFALELQNDKTEKIQLARYARVQYEIIGDHQSASKMFVLEKDIEKITEENQAIKFILWLHRKTSLYGEKPSSVIKFAAILLAIATLLVFFNGTDKFCSAIELFDSSAENRFESLINNLGNSIYFSFVTFTTLGYGEITPVGFLGKLISICLSVSGLLLTTLFMVTFVRKYSRP
;
A
#
# COMPACT_ATOMS: atom_id res chain seq x y z
N MET A 1 -20.33 41.40 15.25
CA MET A 1 -21.30 40.53 15.94
C MET A 1 -20.48 39.34 16.43
N PHE A 2 -20.42 39.12 17.74
CA PHE A 2 -19.70 37.97 18.30
C PHE A 2 -20.60 36.76 18.06
N GLN A 3 -20.17 35.79 17.25
CA GLN A 3 -20.91 34.54 17.06
C GLN A 3 -20.37 33.53 18.09
N ASP A 4 -21.24 32.97 18.92
CA ASP A 4 -20.86 32.18 20.10
C ASP A 4 -20.07 30.90 19.75
N TRP A 5 -20.17 30.43 18.51
CA TRP A 5 -19.51 29.22 18.03
C TRP A 5 -18.04 29.42 17.59
N TYR A 6 -17.54 30.66 17.49
CA TYR A 6 -16.14 30.90 17.07
C TYR A 6 -15.12 30.31 18.04
N ILE A 7 -15.44 30.28 19.33
CA ILE A 7 -14.58 29.70 20.36
C ILE A 7 -14.50 28.18 20.18
N SER A 8 -15.64 27.52 19.99
CA SER A 8 -15.70 26.07 19.80
C SER A 8 -15.04 25.64 18.49
N ALA A 9 -15.21 26.42 17.41
CA ALA A 9 -14.50 26.22 16.15
C ALA A 9 -12.98 26.38 16.31
N ALA A 10 -12.50 27.34 17.11
CA ALA A 10 -11.08 27.50 17.37
C ALA A 10 -10.48 26.32 18.17
N VAL A 11 -11.23 25.74 19.11
CA VAL A 11 -10.82 24.52 19.83
C VAL A 11 -10.75 23.32 18.89
N TYR A 12 -11.73 23.19 17.99
CA TYR A 12 -11.72 22.15 16.96
C TYR A 12 -10.51 22.30 16.02
N LEU A 13 -10.24 23.52 15.57
CA LEU A 13 -9.07 23.86 14.78
C LEU A 13 -7.75 23.50 15.49
N GLU A 14 -7.61 23.83 16.78
CA GLU A 14 -6.40 23.50 17.54
C GLU A 14 -6.16 21.98 17.57
N LYS A 15 -7.22 21.20 17.77
CA LYS A 15 -7.17 19.73 17.77
C LYS A 15 -6.74 19.17 16.40
N GLU A 16 -7.31 19.68 15.31
CA GLU A 16 -6.93 19.27 13.95
C GLU A 16 -5.50 19.68 13.59
N LEU A 17 -5.07 20.88 13.98
CA LEU A 17 -3.70 21.34 13.76
C LEU A 17 -2.68 20.56 14.57
N ARG A 18 -2.99 20.15 15.80
CA ARG A 18 -2.12 19.25 16.58
C ARG A 18 -2.00 17.86 15.95
N ARG A 19 -3.00 17.42 15.17
CA ARG A 19 -3.00 16.13 14.46
C ARG A 19 -2.23 16.18 13.14
N LYS A 20 -2.48 17.21 12.32
CA LYS A 20 -1.99 17.31 10.93
C LYS A 20 -0.84 18.31 10.73
N ASN A 21 -0.48 19.10 11.75
CA ASN A 21 0.44 20.26 11.71
C ASN A 21 0.05 21.41 10.76
N LYS A 22 -0.78 21.15 9.75
CA LYS A 22 -1.27 22.08 8.73
C LYS A 22 -2.69 21.68 8.34
N CYS A 23 -3.56 22.66 8.09
CA CYS A 23 -4.92 22.45 7.59
C CYS A 23 -5.36 23.61 6.70
N ASP A 24 -6.28 23.34 5.78
CA ASP A 24 -6.98 24.40 5.06
C ASP A 24 -8.08 24.97 5.96
N GLY A 25 -8.14 26.29 6.13
CA GLY A 25 -9.07 26.93 7.04
C GLY A 25 -10.53 26.85 6.57
N MET A 26 -10.79 26.78 5.26
CA MET A 26 -12.14 26.57 4.73
C MET A 26 -12.61 25.14 5.01
N ASP A 27 -11.74 24.16 4.73
CA ASP A 27 -12.07 22.75 4.96
C ASP A 27 -12.33 22.48 6.46
N VAL A 28 -11.53 23.07 7.36
CA VAL A 28 -11.74 22.92 8.80
C VAL A 28 -13.05 23.56 9.25
N LEU A 29 -13.43 24.69 8.68
CA LEU A 29 -14.69 25.35 8.99
C LEU A 29 -15.88 24.51 8.51
N ASN A 30 -15.77 23.95 7.31
CA ASN A 30 -16.76 23.04 6.74
C ASN A 30 -16.90 21.76 7.59
N ASP A 31 -15.79 21.10 7.91
CA ASP A 31 -15.75 19.91 8.77
C ASP A 31 -16.34 20.19 10.16
N TYR A 32 -16.05 21.36 10.74
CA TYR A 32 -16.61 21.77 12.03
C TYR A 32 -18.14 21.93 11.98
N VAL A 33 -18.68 22.57 10.95
CA VAL A 33 -20.13 22.76 10.79
C VAL A 33 -20.84 21.42 10.52
N LEU A 34 -20.20 20.53 9.76
CA LEU A 34 -20.70 19.17 9.50
C LEU A 34 -20.69 18.28 10.76
N GLU A 35 -19.72 18.44 11.64
CA GLU A 35 -19.65 17.69 12.90
C GLU A 35 -20.61 18.22 13.97
N ASN A 36 -20.99 19.51 13.93
CA ASN A 36 -21.84 20.16 14.94
C ASN A 36 -23.21 20.58 14.37
N ARG A 37 -23.82 19.73 13.52
CA ARG A 37 -25.07 20.06 12.81
C ARG A 37 -26.26 20.43 13.68
N GLU A 38 -26.31 19.99 14.94
CA GLU A 38 -27.37 20.38 15.87
C GLU A 38 -27.38 21.89 16.14
N ASP A 39 -26.19 22.53 16.15
CA ASP A 39 -26.03 23.98 16.37
C ASP A 39 -26.27 24.81 15.09
N PHE A 40 -26.31 24.15 13.92
CA PHE A 40 -26.49 24.77 12.59
C PHE A 40 -27.71 24.20 11.85
N ALA A 41 -28.74 23.79 12.59
CA ALA A 41 -29.93 23.14 12.03
C ALA A 41 -30.73 24.02 11.06
N GLU A 42 -30.54 25.35 11.11
CA GLU A 42 -31.18 26.32 10.22
C GLU A 42 -30.53 26.39 8.82
N ILE A 43 -29.35 25.79 8.64
CA ILE A 43 -28.60 25.80 7.38
C ILE A 43 -28.88 24.50 6.61
N GLU A 44 -29.48 24.64 5.42
CA GLU A 44 -29.68 23.53 4.49
C GLU A 44 -28.34 23.02 3.94
N LEU A 45 -28.26 21.72 3.62
CA LEU A 45 -27.01 21.10 3.13
C LEU A 45 -26.48 21.75 1.85
N ASP A 46 -27.39 22.19 0.99
CA ASP A 46 -27.07 22.77 -0.32
C ASP A 46 -26.52 24.21 -0.19
N ASP A 47 -26.78 24.89 0.93
CA ASP A 47 -26.33 26.26 1.22
C ASP A 47 -25.07 26.30 2.12
N LEU A 48 -24.52 25.13 2.48
CA LEU A 48 -23.40 25.01 3.40
C LEU A 48 -22.13 25.71 2.88
N ASP A 49 -21.81 25.50 1.61
CA ASP A 49 -20.61 26.09 0.99
C ASP A 49 -20.70 27.63 0.95
N ASP A 50 -21.90 28.17 0.70
CA ASP A 50 -22.15 29.61 0.71
C ASP A 50 -22.01 30.21 2.11
N PHE A 51 -22.52 29.51 3.14
CA PHE A 51 -22.35 29.90 4.53
C PHE A 51 -20.89 29.90 4.96
N VAL A 52 -20.16 28.80 4.70
CA VAL A 52 -18.73 28.67 5.04
C VAL A 52 -17.92 29.77 4.35
N THR A 53 -18.22 30.05 3.08
CA THR A 53 -17.56 31.11 2.32
C THR A 53 -17.82 32.50 2.90
N ALA A 54 -19.06 32.77 3.32
CA ALA A 54 -19.43 34.05 3.93
C ALA A 54 -18.77 34.27 5.30
N GLU A 55 -18.65 33.22 6.12
CA GLU A 55 -18.14 33.30 7.49
C GLU A 55 -16.62 33.13 7.61
N PHE A 56 -15.94 32.65 6.56
CA PHE A 56 -14.50 32.41 6.58
C PHE A 56 -13.67 33.67 6.88
N GLU A 57 -13.89 34.76 6.13
CA GLU A 57 -13.14 36.01 6.33
C GLU A 57 -13.44 36.71 7.66
N PRO A 58 -14.72 36.78 8.12
CA PRO A 58 -15.05 37.18 9.49
C PRO A 58 -14.35 36.35 10.57
N PHE A 59 -14.35 35.02 10.45
CA PHE A 59 -13.73 34.11 11.42
C PHE A 59 -12.21 34.25 11.43
N LYS A 60 -11.57 34.34 10.27
CA LYS A 60 -10.12 34.61 10.12
C LYS A 60 -9.71 35.92 10.79
N LYS A 61 -10.47 37.00 10.58
CA LYS A 61 -10.22 38.30 11.24
C LYS A 61 -10.36 38.19 12.75
N TRP A 62 -11.33 37.42 13.23
CA TRP A 62 -11.49 37.17 14.66
C TRP A 62 -10.30 36.38 15.23
N LEU A 63 -9.85 35.30 14.60
CA LEU A 63 -8.68 34.53 15.03
C LEU A 63 -7.42 35.41 15.13
N LEU A 64 -7.20 36.30 14.16
CA LEU A 64 -6.10 37.26 14.18
C LEU A 64 -6.20 38.25 15.34
N SER A 65 -7.42 38.65 15.74
CA SER A 65 -7.64 39.56 16.88
C SER A 65 -7.32 38.91 18.24
N GLN A 66 -7.46 37.58 18.34
CA GLN A 66 -7.22 36.84 19.59
C GLN A 66 -5.73 36.53 19.83
N ASN A 67 -4.89 36.63 18.79
CA ASN A 67 -3.44 36.43 18.86
C ASN A 67 -3.03 35.12 19.57
N PHE A 68 -3.58 33.99 19.14
CA PHE A 68 -3.26 32.68 19.72
C PHE A 68 -1.77 32.31 19.53
N ASP A 69 -1.09 31.96 20.61
CA ASP A 69 0.34 31.62 20.61
C ASP A 69 0.67 30.34 19.81
N TRP A 70 -0.33 29.51 19.51
CA TRP A 70 -0.19 28.24 18.81
C TRP A 70 -0.58 28.30 17.34
N LEU A 71 -1.10 29.43 16.84
CA LEU A 71 -1.70 29.53 15.50
C LEU A 71 -0.92 30.49 14.60
N GLU A 72 -0.61 30.05 13.38
CA GLU A 72 -0.06 30.87 12.30
C GLU A 72 -1.02 30.84 11.11
N ILE A 73 -1.52 32.01 10.71
CA ILE A 73 -2.54 32.18 9.66
C ILE A 73 -1.87 32.74 8.41
N ASN A 74 -1.80 31.95 7.34
CA ASN A 74 -1.26 32.40 6.07
C ASN A 74 -2.31 33.14 5.23
N SER A 75 -1.85 34.00 4.32
CA SER A 75 -2.70 34.83 3.46
C SER A 75 -3.58 34.00 2.50
N ASN A 76 -3.16 32.79 2.17
CA ASN A 76 -3.82 31.85 1.26
C ASN A 76 -4.89 30.95 1.90
N GLY A 77 -5.23 31.17 3.17
CA GLY A 77 -6.29 30.42 3.87
C GLY A 77 -5.83 29.13 4.55
N ILE A 78 -4.56 28.76 4.39
CA ILE A 78 -3.96 27.62 5.09
C ILE A 78 -3.46 28.04 6.46
N TRP A 79 -3.83 27.30 7.50
CA TRP A 79 -3.42 27.56 8.88
C TRP A 79 -2.45 26.48 9.37
N VAL A 80 -1.50 26.88 10.22
CA VAL A 80 -0.38 26.04 10.66
C VAL A 80 -0.18 26.15 12.16
N LEU A 81 0.22 25.06 12.80
CA LEU A 81 0.59 25.07 14.22
C LEU A 81 1.93 25.80 14.40
N LYS A 82 1.93 26.87 15.18
CA LYS A 82 3.11 27.66 15.54
C LYS A 82 4.03 26.81 16.42
N SER A 83 4.92 26.06 15.80
CA SER A 83 5.91 25.25 16.50
C SER A 83 7.08 26.13 16.95
N SER A 84 7.45 26.03 18.22
CA SER A 84 8.72 26.52 18.78
C SER A 84 9.97 26.01 18.04
N ASN A 85 9.82 25.09 17.08
CA ASN A 85 10.86 24.65 16.17
C ASN A 85 11.23 25.65 15.06
N ASN A 86 10.45 26.70 14.76
CA ASN A 86 10.88 27.67 13.73
C ASN A 86 12.06 28.53 14.19
N GLN A 87 12.20 28.82 15.49
CA GLN A 87 13.39 29.52 16.00
C GLN A 87 14.62 28.60 16.11
N ILE A 88 14.43 27.29 16.29
CA ILE A 88 15.52 26.31 16.42
C ILE A 88 15.97 25.79 15.04
N LYS A 89 15.06 25.64 14.06
CA LYS A 89 15.37 25.40 12.64
C LYS A 89 15.99 26.62 11.97
N ALA A 90 15.50 27.83 12.25
CA ALA A 90 16.17 29.04 11.78
C ALA A 90 17.57 29.19 12.41
N LYS A 91 17.76 28.96 13.72
CA LYS A 91 19.10 29.04 14.34
C LYS A 91 20.08 27.94 13.90
N SER A 92 19.61 26.71 13.67
CA SER A 92 20.48 25.62 13.17
C SER A 92 20.83 25.81 11.69
N THR A 93 19.90 26.32 10.87
CA THR A 93 20.16 26.66 9.46
C THR A 93 21.06 27.90 9.34
N ILE A 94 20.81 28.96 10.12
CA ILE A 94 21.62 30.19 10.15
C ILE A 94 23.05 29.92 10.66
N SER A 95 23.24 29.05 11.66
CA SER A 95 24.59 28.71 12.16
C SER A 95 25.39 27.79 11.22
N LEU A 96 24.72 26.96 10.40
CA LEU A 96 25.35 26.20 9.31
C LEU A 96 25.66 27.07 8.08
N LEU A 97 24.78 28.02 7.75
CA LEU A 97 24.95 28.98 6.64
C LEU A 97 26.09 29.98 6.89
N GLN A 98 26.36 30.38 8.14
CA GLN A 98 27.45 31.31 8.47
C GLN A 98 28.86 30.73 8.28
N LYS A 99 29.02 29.40 8.27
CA LYS A 99 30.32 28.73 8.06
C LYS A 99 30.66 28.53 6.58
N LEU A 100 29.74 28.84 5.68
CA LEU A 100 29.85 28.54 4.27
C LEU A 100 29.73 29.85 3.50
N ASN A 101 30.71 30.13 2.66
CA ASN A 101 30.90 31.39 1.91
C ASN A 101 29.82 31.56 0.81
N PHE A 102 28.54 31.56 1.20
CA PHE A 102 27.38 31.72 0.32
C PHE A 102 27.04 33.19 0.14
N ASP A 103 26.75 33.56 -1.09
CA ASP A 103 26.28 34.90 -1.43
C ASP A 103 24.85 35.12 -0.90
N ASP A 104 24.45 36.38 -0.71
CA ASP A 104 23.13 36.73 -0.15
C ASP A 104 21.97 36.35 -1.09
N ARG A 105 22.25 36.15 -2.38
CA ARG A 105 21.30 35.54 -3.33
C ARG A 105 21.15 34.03 -3.11
N GLU A 106 22.24 33.32 -2.80
CA GLU A 106 22.24 31.87 -2.55
C GLU A 106 21.53 31.52 -1.23
N LYS A 107 21.70 32.34 -0.20
CA LYS A 107 20.95 32.18 1.07
C LYS A 107 19.45 32.33 0.87
N ARG A 108 19.03 33.33 0.07
CA ARG A 108 17.61 33.54 -0.27
C ARG A 108 17.03 32.34 -1.01
N LEU A 109 17.73 31.80 -2.02
CA LEU A 109 17.31 30.59 -2.75
C LEU A 109 17.15 29.34 -1.86
N ILE A 110 17.97 29.22 -0.79
CA ILE A 110 17.90 28.11 0.17
C ILE A 110 16.74 28.29 1.16
N ASP A 111 16.38 29.51 1.51
CA ASP A 111 15.28 29.81 2.43
C ASP A 111 13.95 30.11 1.70
N GLU A 112 13.96 30.11 0.36
CA GLU A 112 12.79 30.38 -0.47
C GLU A 112 11.64 29.41 -0.18
N ASP A 113 10.43 29.94 -0.06
CA ASP A 113 9.24 29.13 0.18
C ASP A 113 8.86 28.35 -1.09
N ILE A 114 8.31 27.15 -0.92
CA ILE A 114 7.93 26.25 -2.01
C ILE A 114 6.91 26.91 -2.96
N TYR A 115 6.11 27.84 -2.46
CA TYR A 115 5.08 28.54 -3.23
C TYR A 115 5.63 29.64 -4.15
N ASN A 116 6.84 30.13 -3.93
CA ASN A 116 7.48 31.15 -4.77
C ASN A 116 8.32 30.54 -5.91
N LEU A 117 8.36 29.21 -6.00
CA LEU A 117 9.12 28.51 -7.02
C LEU A 117 8.52 28.75 -8.40
N ASN A 118 9.37 29.21 -9.32
CA ASN A 118 9.02 29.40 -10.72
C ASN A 118 10.11 28.79 -11.63
N THR A 119 9.87 28.82 -12.93
CA THR A 119 10.77 28.28 -13.95
C THR A 119 12.08 29.07 -14.07
N ASP A 120 12.07 30.36 -13.74
CA ASP A 120 13.24 31.24 -13.86
C ASP A 120 14.36 30.89 -12.86
N LEU A 121 14.02 30.22 -11.76
CA LEU A 121 14.96 29.81 -10.72
C LEU A 121 15.74 28.52 -11.06
N ILE A 122 15.45 27.86 -12.19
CA ILE A 122 16.04 26.57 -12.54
C ILE A 122 17.56 26.67 -12.73
N ASP A 123 18.04 27.65 -13.50
CA ASP A 123 19.47 27.87 -13.71
C ASP A 123 20.20 28.25 -12.42
N ASP A 124 19.53 29.05 -11.58
CA ASP A 124 20.04 29.44 -10.26
C ASP A 124 20.23 28.21 -9.36
N TYR A 125 19.25 27.29 -9.31
CA TYR A 125 19.37 26.04 -8.56
C TYR A 125 20.41 25.08 -9.14
N ILE A 126 20.53 24.96 -10.47
CA ILE A 126 21.55 24.11 -11.11
C ILE A 126 22.96 24.59 -10.74
N ASN A 127 23.20 25.91 -10.81
CA ASN A 127 24.50 26.49 -10.46
C ASN A 127 24.81 26.32 -8.97
N LEU A 128 23.81 26.50 -8.10
CA LEU A 128 23.96 26.27 -6.67
C LEU A 128 24.30 24.81 -6.35
N ILE A 129 23.62 23.84 -6.97
CA ILE A 129 23.89 22.40 -6.79
C ILE A 129 25.31 22.05 -7.25
N LYS A 130 25.78 22.57 -8.39
CA LYS A 130 27.15 22.37 -8.88
C LYS A 130 28.20 22.89 -7.89
N LYS A 131 27.96 24.07 -7.30
CA LYS A 131 28.84 24.65 -6.27
C LYS A 131 28.84 23.82 -4.98
N LEU A 132 27.71 23.22 -4.63
CA LEU A 132 27.57 22.36 -3.46
C LEU A 132 28.25 20.99 -3.62
N ALA A 133 28.30 20.45 -4.84
CA ALA A 133 28.91 19.14 -5.13
C ALA A 133 30.41 19.05 -4.80
N GLY A 134 31.13 20.17 -4.78
CA GLY A 134 32.57 20.21 -4.50
C GLY A 134 32.97 20.25 -3.01
N ASN A 135 32.02 20.28 -2.07
CA ASN A 135 32.30 20.49 -0.64
C ASN A 135 31.64 19.44 0.27
N SER A 136 32.43 18.85 1.17
CA SER A 136 32.19 17.61 1.92
C SER A 136 30.90 17.52 2.77
N ASN A 137 30.45 16.26 2.92
CA ASN A 137 29.42 15.57 3.74
C ASN A 137 28.47 16.34 4.72
N ASN A 138 28.80 17.52 5.24
CA ASN A 138 27.95 18.26 6.19
C ASN A 138 26.84 19.10 5.55
N LYS A 139 26.59 18.96 4.23
CA LYS A 139 25.62 19.78 3.47
C LYS A 139 24.46 18.99 2.85
N GLN A 140 24.32 17.70 3.16
CA GLN A 140 23.36 16.82 2.49
C GLN A 140 21.92 17.37 2.53
N ASP A 141 21.49 17.91 3.67
CA ASP A 141 20.20 18.56 3.86
C ASP A 141 19.95 19.75 2.91
N ILE A 142 20.96 20.61 2.71
CA ILE A 142 20.88 21.75 1.78
C ILE A 142 20.86 21.25 0.33
N VAL A 143 21.68 20.23 0.01
CA VAL A 143 21.72 19.63 -1.33
C VAL A 143 20.38 19.03 -1.69
N PHE A 144 19.76 18.28 -0.77
CA PHE A 144 18.41 17.76 -0.94
C PHE A 144 17.39 18.86 -1.17
N ARG A 145 17.34 19.89 -0.31
CA ARG A 145 16.39 21.01 -0.48
C ARG A 145 16.52 21.65 -1.87
N CYS A 146 17.75 21.89 -2.33
CA CYS A 146 17.98 22.48 -3.64
C CYS A 146 17.54 21.54 -4.78
N LYS A 147 17.87 20.25 -4.71
CA LYS A 147 17.47 19.27 -5.73
C LYS A 147 15.95 19.08 -5.79
N TYR A 148 15.29 19.03 -4.63
CA TYR A 148 13.84 18.90 -4.55
C TYR A 148 13.12 20.14 -5.11
N ARG A 149 13.58 21.35 -4.75
CA ARG A 149 13.04 22.60 -5.31
C ARG A 149 13.28 22.72 -6.81
N LEU A 150 14.46 22.32 -7.29
CA LEU A 150 14.74 22.25 -8.73
C LEU A 150 13.73 21.34 -9.46
N ALA A 151 13.45 20.16 -8.90
CA ALA A 151 12.47 19.24 -9.49
C ALA A 151 11.04 19.82 -9.49
N LEU A 152 10.66 20.56 -8.43
CA LEU A 152 9.39 21.27 -8.36
C LEU A 152 9.28 22.40 -9.39
N CYS A 153 10.30 23.24 -9.53
CA CYS A 153 10.36 24.29 -10.56
C CYS A 153 10.20 23.71 -11.97
N ALA A 154 10.84 22.57 -12.23
CA ALA A 154 10.81 21.91 -13.54
C ALA A 154 9.53 21.12 -13.81
N LYS A 155 8.65 20.91 -12.82
CA LYS A 155 7.47 20.05 -12.94
C LYS A 155 6.54 20.49 -14.07
N ASP A 156 6.13 21.76 -14.04
CA ASP A 156 5.10 22.30 -14.93
C ASP A 156 5.67 23.06 -16.14
N ASP A 157 7.01 23.16 -16.26
CA ASP A 157 7.66 23.84 -17.39
C ASP A 157 7.55 23.03 -18.68
N GLY A 158 6.80 23.52 -19.66
CA GLY A 158 6.65 22.87 -20.97
C GLY A 158 7.92 22.84 -21.83
N ASN A 159 8.92 23.65 -21.53
CA ASN A 159 10.15 23.75 -22.33
C ASN A 159 11.20 22.69 -21.95
N ILE A 160 11.08 22.07 -20.78
CA ILE A 160 12.06 21.11 -20.28
C ILE A 160 11.71 19.71 -20.78
N PRO A 161 12.65 18.98 -21.41
CA PRO A 161 12.43 17.61 -21.84
C PRO A 161 12.04 16.69 -20.68
N SER A 162 11.12 15.76 -20.94
CA SER A 162 10.65 14.78 -19.94
C SER A 162 11.79 14.00 -19.29
N ASP A 163 12.82 13.61 -20.06
CA ASP A 163 14.00 12.90 -19.54
C ASP A 163 14.76 13.72 -18.49
N THR A 164 14.88 15.03 -18.71
CA THR A 164 15.54 15.95 -17.76
C THR A 164 14.71 16.11 -16.49
N LYS A 165 13.37 16.19 -16.61
CA LYS A 165 12.47 16.22 -15.44
C LYS A 165 12.58 14.94 -14.62
N ILE A 166 12.60 13.78 -15.29
CA ILE A 166 12.78 12.46 -14.64
C ILE A 166 14.10 12.44 -13.87
N TYR A 167 15.19 12.89 -14.48
CA TYR A 167 16.50 12.97 -13.83
C TYR A 167 16.47 13.84 -12.57
N TYR A 168 15.86 15.03 -12.61
CA TYR A 168 15.74 15.89 -11.43
C TYR A 168 14.95 15.23 -10.28
N TRP A 169 13.85 14.53 -10.59
CA TRP A 169 13.09 13.80 -9.58
C TRP A 169 13.87 12.65 -8.95
N ILE A 170 14.60 11.86 -9.75
CA ILE A 170 15.42 10.75 -9.24
C ILE A 170 16.55 11.28 -8.35
N GLU A 171 17.27 12.31 -8.80
CA GLU A 171 18.34 12.95 -8.02
C GLU A 171 17.85 13.52 -6.69
N ALA A 172 16.64 14.12 -6.68
CA ALA A 172 15.99 14.59 -5.48
C ALA A 172 15.60 13.43 -4.54
N ALA A 173 15.07 12.33 -5.10
CA ALA A 173 14.70 11.15 -4.35
C ALA A 173 15.90 10.50 -3.65
N GLU A 174 17.02 10.37 -4.36
CA GLU A 174 18.27 9.82 -3.81
C GLU A 174 18.84 10.72 -2.70
N ALA A 175 18.82 12.04 -2.90
CA ALA A 175 19.26 12.99 -1.88
C ALA A 175 18.37 12.94 -0.62
N ALA A 176 17.06 12.79 -0.78
CA ALA A 176 16.11 12.61 0.32
C ALA A 176 16.40 11.32 1.10
N LYS A 177 16.73 10.24 0.40
CA LYS A 177 17.08 8.93 1.00
C LYS A 177 18.34 9.03 1.86
N VAL A 178 19.35 9.78 1.44
CA VAL A 178 20.59 10.01 2.21
C VAL A 178 20.31 10.66 3.57
N ILE A 179 19.30 11.52 3.66
CA ILE A 179 18.91 12.21 4.91
C ILE A 179 17.85 11.39 5.68
N SER A 180 17.54 10.17 5.23
CA SER A 180 16.49 9.32 5.80
C SER A 180 15.07 9.92 5.74
N ASN A 181 14.81 10.85 4.82
CA ASN A 181 13.46 11.36 4.59
C ASN A 181 12.73 10.47 3.57
N THR A 182 12.15 9.38 4.07
CA THR A 182 11.59 8.33 3.22
C THR A 182 10.29 8.75 2.53
N LEU A 183 9.47 9.61 3.14
CA LEU A 183 8.21 10.10 2.57
C LEU A 183 8.47 10.91 1.30
N ILE A 184 9.32 11.96 1.39
CA ILE A 184 9.62 12.80 0.23
C ILE A 184 10.37 12.00 -0.84
N SER A 185 11.25 11.08 -0.44
CA SER A 185 11.94 10.19 -1.37
C SER A 185 10.94 9.33 -2.16
N SER A 186 9.94 8.75 -1.48
CA SER A 186 8.85 7.99 -2.10
C SER A 186 8.05 8.83 -3.09
N GLU A 187 7.63 10.04 -2.70
CA GLU A 187 6.91 10.98 -3.57
C GLU A 187 7.71 11.35 -4.83
N CYS A 188 9.01 11.59 -4.68
CA CYS A 188 9.89 11.92 -5.81
C CYS A 188 10.00 10.75 -6.80
N PHE A 189 10.18 9.52 -6.31
CA PHE A 189 10.17 8.33 -7.17
C PHE A 189 8.81 8.13 -7.85
N MET A 190 7.70 8.40 -7.15
CA MET A 190 6.36 8.35 -7.72
C MET A 190 6.18 9.37 -8.86
N ASN A 191 6.63 10.62 -8.67
CA ASN A 191 6.56 11.66 -9.71
C ASN A 191 7.42 11.28 -10.93
N ALA A 192 8.64 10.76 -10.72
CA ALA A 192 9.47 10.26 -11.81
C ALA A 192 8.78 9.12 -12.59
N ALA A 193 8.18 8.16 -11.87
CA ALA A 193 7.48 7.03 -12.46
C ALA A 193 6.26 7.46 -13.30
N GLN A 194 5.52 8.47 -12.85
CA GLN A 194 4.36 9.02 -13.58
C GLN A 194 4.79 9.70 -14.90
N ILE A 195 5.91 10.43 -14.91
CA ILE A 195 6.43 11.03 -16.15
C ILE A 195 6.88 9.91 -17.10
N GLN A 196 7.63 8.92 -16.60
CA GLN A 196 8.06 7.77 -17.39
C GLN A 196 6.88 6.97 -17.98
N GLN A 197 5.78 6.84 -17.23
CA GLN A 197 4.56 6.22 -17.72
C GLN A 197 3.98 6.98 -18.93
N LYS A 198 3.95 8.32 -18.88
CA LYS A 198 3.46 9.15 -19.99
C LYS A 198 4.34 9.04 -21.24
N GLU A 199 5.65 8.88 -21.05
CA GLU A 199 6.64 8.69 -22.12
C GLU A 199 6.77 7.24 -22.60
N ASN A 200 5.98 6.30 -22.08
CA ASN A 200 6.00 4.86 -22.39
C ASN A 200 7.28 4.12 -21.95
N TYR A 201 8.07 4.68 -21.02
CA TYR A 201 9.17 3.99 -20.34
C TYR A 201 8.64 3.12 -19.20
N HIS A 202 7.84 2.11 -19.56
CA HIS A 202 7.08 1.30 -18.60
C HIS A 202 7.99 0.54 -17.62
N ARG A 203 9.17 0.07 -18.05
CA ARG A 203 10.06 -0.77 -17.21
C ARG A 203 10.67 0.05 -16.09
N GLU A 204 11.15 1.23 -16.44
CA GLU A 204 11.75 2.19 -15.54
C GLU A 204 10.69 2.75 -14.59
N SER A 205 9.50 3.05 -15.11
CA SER A 205 8.33 3.46 -14.31
C SER A 205 7.99 2.41 -13.25
N ALA A 206 7.89 1.13 -13.62
CA ALA A 206 7.61 0.04 -12.69
C ALA A 206 8.64 -0.05 -11.55
N LYS A 207 9.93 0.07 -11.88
CA LYS A 207 11.02 0.06 -10.89
C LYS A 207 10.95 1.25 -9.94
N ASN A 208 10.65 2.43 -10.45
CA ASN A 208 10.50 3.62 -9.62
C ASN A 208 9.30 3.52 -8.67
N TYR A 209 8.19 2.91 -9.11
CA TYR A 209 7.09 2.56 -8.20
C TYR A 209 7.50 1.54 -7.13
N GLU A 210 8.34 0.55 -7.46
CA GLU A 210 8.91 -0.37 -6.45
C GLU A 210 9.78 0.37 -5.43
N PHE A 211 10.66 1.28 -5.87
CA PHE A 211 11.47 2.08 -4.95
C PHE A 211 10.62 2.96 -4.03
N ALA A 212 9.58 3.60 -4.57
CA ALA A 212 8.62 4.36 -3.76
C ALA A 212 7.92 3.46 -2.73
N LEU A 213 7.47 2.28 -3.14
CA LEU A 213 6.79 1.30 -2.27
C LEU A 213 7.65 0.87 -1.08
N GLU A 214 8.95 0.64 -1.30
CA GLU A 214 9.88 0.23 -0.24
C GLU A 214 10.06 1.31 0.82
N LEU A 215 10.01 2.58 0.41
CA LEU A 215 10.24 3.75 1.27
C LEU A 215 8.98 4.23 1.99
N GLN A 216 7.80 3.92 1.46
CA GLN A 216 6.55 4.34 2.06
C GLN A 216 6.26 3.60 3.36
N ASN A 217 5.46 4.18 4.27
CA ASN A 217 5.00 3.52 5.50
C ASN A 217 3.49 3.34 5.54
N ASP A 218 2.74 4.25 4.92
CA ASP A 218 1.29 4.09 4.83
C ASP A 218 0.92 2.86 3.99
N LYS A 219 0.06 2.02 4.57
CA LYS A 219 -0.37 0.76 3.95
C LYS A 219 -1.24 1.02 2.72
N THR A 220 -2.08 2.05 2.76
CA THR A 220 -3.00 2.38 1.66
C THR A 220 -2.21 2.80 0.43
N GLU A 221 -1.26 3.71 0.61
CA GLU A 221 -0.36 4.12 -0.48
C GLU A 221 0.53 2.97 -0.98
N LYS A 222 1.03 2.09 -0.11
CA LYS A 222 1.78 0.90 -0.57
C LYS A 222 0.97 0.00 -1.50
N ILE A 223 -0.31 -0.21 -1.20
CA ILE A 223 -1.21 -0.98 -2.06
C ILE A 223 -1.33 -0.30 -3.43
N GLN A 224 -1.49 1.02 -3.46
CA GLN A 224 -1.57 1.79 -4.70
C GLN A 224 -0.27 1.72 -5.52
N LEU A 225 0.89 1.92 -4.88
CA LEU A 225 2.20 1.83 -5.53
C LEU A 225 2.47 0.42 -6.10
N ALA A 226 2.09 -0.63 -5.35
CA ALA A 226 2.19 -2.01 -5.83
C ALA A 226 1.34 -2.23 -7.08
N ARG A 227 0.12 -1.68 -7.08
CA ARG A 227 -0.79 -1.73 -8.22
C ARG A 227 -0.25 -0.98 -9.42
N TYR A 228 0.30 0.21 -9.25
CA TYR A 228 0.91 0.97 -10.34
C TYR A 228 2.10 0.22 -10.94
N ALA A 229 3.01 -0.29 -10.12
CA ALA A 229 4.11 -1.14 -10.58
C ALA A 229 3.62 -2.37 -11.34
N ARG A 230 2.60 -3.07 -10.81
CA ARG A 230 2.00 -4.25 -11.45
C ARG A 230 1.48 -3.94 -12.85
N VAL A 231 0.70 -2.87 -13.01
CA VAL A 231 0.12 -2.46 -14.29
C VAL A 231 1.23 -2.17 -15.31
N GLN A 232 2.30 -1.48 -14.90
CA GLN A 232 3.43 -1.22 -15.79
C GLN A 232 4.12 -2.52 -16.24
N TYR A 233 4.32 -3.48 -15.33
CA TYR A 233 4.88 -4.79 -15.71
C TYR A 233 3.97 -5.62 -16.62
N GLU A 234 2.66 -5.53 -16.43
CA GLU A 234 1.67 -6.18 -17.30
C GLU A 234 1.74 -5.64 -18.73
N ILE A 235 1.87 -4.32 -18.90
CA ILE A 235 2.00 -3.67 -20.23
C ILE A 235 3.23 -4.18 -20.99
N ILE A 236 4.33 -4.47 -20.29
CA ILE A 236 5.59 -4.94 -20.90
C ILE A 236 5.56 -6.46 -21.16
N GLY A 237 4.58 -7.18 -20.64
CA GLY A 237 4.54 -8.65 -20.66
C GLY A 237 5.49 -9.30 -19.65
N ASP A 238 6.04 -8.56 -18.67
CA ASP A 238 6.79 -9.14 -17.57
C ASP A 238 5.84 -9.71 -16.51
N HIS A 239 5.25 -10.86 -16.84
CA HIS A 239 4.30 -11.54 -15.97
C HIS A 239 4.92 -12.01 -14.65
N GLN A 240 6.25 -12.19 -14.57
CA GLN A 240 6.90 -12.63 -13.34
C GLN A 240 6.94 -11.48 -12.32
N SER A 241 7.37 -10.29 -12.75
CA SER A 241 7.40 -9.10 -11.89
C SER A 241 6.00 -8.61 -11.57
N ALA A 242 5.06 -8.63 -12.53
CA ALA A 242 3.65 -8.32 -12.28
C ALA A 242 3.04 -9.26 -11.22
N SER A 243 3.31 -10.56 -11.30
CA SER A 243 2.85 -11.55 -10.33
C SER A 243 3.44 -11.30 -8.94
N LYS A 244 4.73 -10.92 -8.84
CA LYS A 244 5.37 -10.53 -7.59
C LYS A 244 4.65 -9.32 -6.96
N MET A 245 4.37 -8.28 -7.74
CA MET A 245 3.66 -7.09 -7.26
C MET A 245 2.22 -7.40 -6.83
N PHE A 246 1.51 -8.27 -7.56
CA PHE A 246 0.16 -8.71 -7.18
C PHE A 246 0.14 -9.45 -5.83
N VAL A 247 1.11 -10.35 -5.60
CA VAL A 247 1.20 -11.09 -4.34
C VAL A 247 1.52 -10.14 -3.18
N LEU A 248 2.38 -9.15 -3.41
CA LEU A 248 2.67 -8.10 -2.43
C LEU A 248 1.43 -7.26 -2.11
N GLU A 249 0.69 -6.81 -3.13
CA GLU A 249 -0.59 -6.10 -2.98
C GLU A 249 -1.54 -6.89 -2.05
N LYS A 250 -1.76 -8.18 -2.33
CA LYS A 250 -2.63 -9.05 -1.53
C LYS A 250 -2.10 -9.36 -0.12
N ASP A 251 -0.78 -9.45 0.05
CA ASP A 251 -0.20 -9.65 1.38
C ASP A 251 -0.36 -8.40 2.26
N ILE A 252 -0.28 -7.19 1.69
CA ILE A 252 -0.54 -5.94 2.41
C ILE A 252 -2.04 -5.78 2.73
N GLU A 253 -2.93 -6.06 1.77
CA GLU A 253 -4.38 -6.07 1.99
C GLU A 253 -4.74 -7.00 3.17
N LYS A 254 -4.21 -8.23 3.20
CA LYS A 254 -4.44 -9.18 4.28
C LYS A 254 -3.98 -8.68 5.66
N ILE A 255 -2.85 -7.96 5.72
CA ILE A 255 -2.33 -7.38 6.97
C ILE A 255 -3.18 -6.19 7.42
N THR A 256 -3.74 -5.45 6.47
CA THR A 256 -4.55 -4.24 6.70
C THR A 256 -5.98 -4.59 7.12
N GLU A 257 -6.52 -5.70 6.60
CA GLU A 257 -7.86 -6.19 6.90
C GLU A 257 -8.10 -6.34 8.41
N GLU A 258 -9.25 -5.89 8.93
CA GLU A 258 -9.56 -6.07 10.36
C GLU A 258 -10.30 -7.38 10.61
N ASN A 259 -11.12 -7.80 9.64
CA ASN A 259 -11.95 -8.98 9.77
C ASN A 259 -11.14 -10.28 9.74
N GLN A 260 -11.19 -11.02 10.84
CA GLN A 260 -10.46 -12.28 11.00
C GLN A 260 -10.93 -13.38 10.02
N ALA A 261 -12.21 -13.39 9.64
CA ALA A 261 -12.72 -14.34 8.66
C ALA A 261 -12.12 -14.09 7.27
N ILE A 262 -12.04 -12.83 6.86
CA ILE A 262 -11.43 -12.44 5.57
C ILE A 262 -9.93 -12.75 5.59
N LYS A 263 -9.22 -12.44 6.69
CA LYS A 263 -7.82 -12.84 6.89
C LYS A 263 -7.61 -14.34 6.74
N PHE A 264 -8.49 -15.16 7.31
CA PHE A 264 -8.43 -16.61 7.19
C PHE A 264 -8.63 -17.07 5.75
N ILE A 265 -9.60 -16.51 5.03
CA ILE A 265 -9.85 -16.79 3.61
C ILE A 265 -8.62 -16.42 2.76
N LEU A 266 -8.03 -15.24 2.98
CA LEU A 266 -6.83 -14.79 2.28
C LEU A 266 -5.62 -15.67 2.60
N TRP A 267 -5.47 -16.09 3.85
CA TRP A 267 -4.45 -17.05 4.26
C TRP A 267 -4.61 -18.40 3.53
N LEU A 268 -5.84 -18.92 3.47
CA LEU A 268 -6.15 -20.17 2.77
C LEU A 268 -5.86 -20.03 1.28
N HIS A 269 -6.36 -18.97 0.64
CA HIS A 269 -6.16 -18.67 -0.78
C HIS A 269 -4.67 -18.52 -1.15
N ARG A 270 -3.87 -17.89 -0.27
CA ARG A 270 -2.41 -17.80 -0.41
C ARG A 270 -1.75 -19.17 -0.35
N LYS A 271 -2.16 -20.04 0.57
CA LYS A 271 -1.57 -21.38 0.74
C LYS A 271 -1.94 -22.33 -0.39
N THR A 272 -3.18 -22.30 -0.86
CA THR A 272 -3.66 -23.22 -1.90
C THR A 272 -3.13 -22.86 -3.28
N SER A 273 -3.08 -21.57 -3.65
CA SER A 273 -2.84 -21.14 -5.03
C SER A 273 -1.89 -19.95 -5.20
N LEU A 274 -1.35 -19.42 -4.10
CA LEU A 274 -0.66 -18.14 -4.07
C LEU A 274 -1.51 -17.03 -4.72
N TYR A 275 -2.75 -16.88 -4.23
CA TYR A 275 -3.74 -15.95 -4.76
C TYR A 275 -4.09 -16.16 -6.25
N GLY A 276 -3.96 -17.40 -6.73
CA GLY A 276 -4.22 -17.76 -8.12
C GLY A 276 -3.03 -17.68 -9.06
N GLU A 277 -1.85 -17.25 -8.60
CA GLU A 277 -0.68 -17.02 -9.45
C GLU A 277 0.16 -18.28 -9.72
N LYS A 278 0.01 -19.35 -8.91
CA LYS A 278 0.82 -20.57 -9.02
C LYS A 278 -0.05 -21.84 -9.10
N PRO A 279 -0.34 -22.37 -10.31
CA PRO A 279 -1.10 -23.61 -10.47
C PRO A 279 -0.42 -24.83 -9.84
N SER A 280 0.92 -24.85 -9.80
CA SER A 280 1.68 -25.93 -9.17
C SER A 280 1.46 -26.05 -7.66
N SER A 281 1.09 -24.96 -6.98
CA SER A 281 0.70 -25.00 -5.57
C SER A 281 -0.61 -25.74 -5.36
N VAL A 282 -1.56 -25.58 -6.29
CA VAL A 282 -2.88 -26.23 -6.22
C VAL A 282 -2.73 -27.73 -6.36
N ILE A 283 -1.91 -28.20 -7.31
CA ILE A 283 -1.60 -29.62 -7.50
C ILE A 283 -0.97 -30.21 -6.24
N LYS A 284 0.02 -29.54 -5.64
CA LYS A 284 0.66 -29.99 -4.39
C LYS A 284 -0.35 -30.09 -3.24
N PHE A 285 -1.21 -29.09 -3.09
CA PHE A 285 -2.23 -29.09 -2.04
C PHE A 285 -3.27 -30.20 -2.26
N ALA A 286 -3.72 -30.42 -3.50
CA ALA A 286 -4.59 -31.53 -3.86
C ALA A 286 -3.97 -32.89 -3.57
N ALA A 287 -2.68 -33.08 -3.91
CA ALA A 287 -1.96 -34.31 -3.59
C ALA A 287 -1.83 -34.56 -2.08
N ILE A 288 -1.56 -33.51 -1.28
CA ILE A 288 -1.53 -33.60 0.18
C ILE A 288 -2.91 -33.96 0.74
N LEU A 289 -3.97 -33.31 0.25
CA LEU A 289 -5.34 -33.60 0.68
C LEU A 289 -5.73 -35.05 0.36
N LEU A 290 -5.41 -35.53 -0.85
CA LEU A 290 -5.62 -36.91 -1.27
C LEU A 290 -4.87 -37.90 -0.37
N ALA A 291 -3.61 -37.62 -0.03
CA ALA A 291 -2.82 -38.47 0.85
C ALA A 291 -3.41 -38.53 2.27
N ILE A 292 -3.82 -37.37 2.82
CA ILE A 292 -4.48 -37.30 4.13
C ILE A 292 -5.79 -38.08 4.12
N ALA A 293 -6.64 -37.88 3.11
CA ALA A 293 -7.91 -38.59 3.00
C ALA A 293 -7.71 -40.10 2.83
N THR A 294 -6.73 -40.52 2.04
CA THR A 294 -6.32 -41.92 1.88
C THR A 294 -5.96 -42.53 3.23
N LEU A 295 -5.14 -41.85 4.04
CA LEU A 295 -4.78 -42.33 5.37
C LEU A 295 -6.00 -42.42 6.28
N LEU A 296 -6.88 -41.40 6.29
CA LEU A 296 -8.09 -41.42 7.09
C LEU A 296 -9.00 -42.59 6.71
N VAL A 297 -9.22 -42.84 5.42
CA VAL A 297 -10.01 -43.98 4.94
C VAL A 297 -9.35 -45.31 5.31
N PHE A 298 -8.03 -45.42 5.15
CA PHE A 298 -7.27 -46.61 5.52
C PHE A 298 -7.43 -46.99 7.00
N PHE A 299 -7.41 -46.00 7.89
CA PHE A 299 -7.61 -46.22 9.33
C PHE A 299 -9.07 -46.41 9.73
N ASN A 300 -10.05 -45.91 8.98
CA ASN A 300 -11.47 -46.08 9.29
C ASN A 300 -12.06 -47.38 8.71
N GLY A 301 -11.50 -47.91 7.63
CA GLY A 301 -12.08 -49.04 6.91
C GLY A 301 -13.27 -48.65 6.03
N THR A 302 -13.73 -49.60 5.21
CA THR A 302 -14.86 -49.44 4.27
C THR A 302 -15.75 -50.68 4.31
N ASP A 303 -16.79 -50.72 3.47
CA ASP A 303 -17.63 -51.91 3.30
C ASP A 303 -16.86 -53.12 2.72
N LYS A 304 -15.81 -52.88 1.94
CA LYS A 304 -15.00 -53.92 1.27
C LYS A 304 -13.81 -54.40 2.11
N PHE A 305 -13.34 -53.60 3.06
CA PHE A 305 -12.18 -53.96 3.87
C PHE A 305 -12.25 -53.37 5.28
N CYS A 306 -11.80 -54.15 6.26
CA CYS A 306 -11.72 -53.74 7.67
C CYS A 306 -10.68 -52.64 7.90
N SER A 307 -10.80 -51.92 9.01
CA SER A 307 -9.87 -50.86 9.37
C SER A 307 -8.44 -51.38 9.55
N ALA A 308 -7.45 -50.52 9.31
CA ALA A 308 -6.06 -50.88 9.59
C ALA A 308 -5.85 -51.29 11.06
N ILE A 309 -6.56 -50.64 12.00
CA ILE A 309 -6.46 -50.93 13.44
C ILE A 309 -6.91 -52.38 13.74
N GLU A 310 -8.07 -52.79 13.21
CA GLU A 310 -8.57 -54.16 13.37
C GLU A 310 -7.63 -55.21 12.76
N LEU A 311 -7.00 -54.90 11.61
CA LEU A 311 -5.99 -55.76 11.01
C LEU A 311 -4.72 -55.87 11.85
N PHE A 312 -4.34 -54.79 12.56
CA PHE A 312 -3.20 -54.82 13.46
C PHE A 312 -3.47 -55.68 14.70
N ASP A 313 -4.69 -55.70 15.22
CA ASP A 313 -5.06 -56.56 16.37
C ASP A 313 -5.31 -58.02 15.97
N SER A 314 -5.58 -58.29 14.69
CA SER A 314 -5.78 -59.64 14.19
C SER A 314 -4.49 -60.46 14.11
N SER A 315 -4.54 -61.72 14.54
CA SER A 315 -3.45 -62.70 14.39
C SER A 315 -3.43 -63.36 13.00
N ALA A 316 -3.62 -62.57 11.93
CA ALA A 316 -3.69 -63.09 10.56
C ALA A 316 -2.30 -63.48 10.02
N GLU A 317 -2.20 -64.62 9.33
CA GLU A 317 -0.94 -65.09 8.72
C GLU A 317 -0.48 -64.20 7.55
N ASN A 318 -1.37 -63.40 6.94
CA ASN A 318 -1.10 -62.55 5.77
C ASN A 318 -1.35 -61.04 6.02
N ARG A 319 -0.97 -60.52 7.19
CA ARG A 319 -1.20 -59.11 7.58
C ARG A 319 -0.61 -58.09 6.61
N PHE A 320 0.62 -58.33 6.15
CA PHE A 320 1.31 -57.38 5.27
C PHE A 320 0.63 -57.22 3.92
N GLU A 321 0.22 -58.34 3.30
CA GLU A 321 -0.52 -58.34 2.04
C GLU A 321 -1.87 -57.64 2.20
N SER A 322 -2.57 -57.88 3.31
CA SER A 322 -3.86 -57.22 3.62
C SER A 322 -3.69 -55.71 3.80
N LEU A 323 -2.61 -55.25 4.46
CA LEU A 323 -2.32 -53.82 4.62
C LEU A 323 -2.02 -53.14 3.28
N ILE A 324 -1.25 -53.78 2.41
CA ILE A 324 -0.97 -53.24 1.07
C ILE A 324 -2.26 -53.16 0.24
N ASN A 325 -3.07 -54.21 0.25
CA ASN A 325 -4.34 -54.24 -0.48
C ASN A 325 -5.31 -53.16 0.04
N ASN A 326 -5.42 -53.00 1.36
CA ASN A 326 -6.25 -51.96 1.96
C ASN A 326 -5.76 -50.56 1.63
N LEU A 327 -4.43 -50.34 1.61
CA LEU A 327 -3.86 -49.07 1.22
C LEU A 327 -4.17 -48.75 -0.26
N GLY A 328 -3.99 -49.74 -1.15
CA GLY A 328 -4.33 -49.61 -2.57
C GLY A 328 -5.81 -49.28 -2.79
N ASN A 329 -6.70 -49.99 -2.10
CA ASN A 329 -8.14 -49.73 -2.13
C ASN A 329 -8.51 -48.35 -1.57
N SER A 330 -7.80 -47.89 -0.52
CA SER A 330 -8.00 -46.55 0.07
C SER A 330 -7.55 -45.44 -0.88
N ILE A 331 -6.42 -45.64 -1.59
CA ILE A 331 -5.93 -44.71 -2.63
C ILE A 331 -6.96 -44.63 -3.76
N TYR A 332 -7.40 -45.77 -4.27
CA TYR A 332 -8.41 -45.86 -5.33
C TYR A 332 -9.71 -45.15 -4.94
N PHE A 333 -10.26 -45.47 -3.77
CA PHE A 333 -11.46 -44.83 -3.25
C PHE A 333 -11.31 -43.31 -3.14
N SER A 334 -10.19 -42.85 -2.58
CA SER A 334 -9.94 -41.41 -2.39
C SER A 334 -9.80 -40.68 -3.72
N PHE A 335 -9.14 -41.27 -4.72
CA PHE A 335 -8.97 -40.68 -6.03
C PHE A 335 -10.30 -40.59 -6.81
N VAL A 336 -11.09 -41.66 -6.83
CA VAL A 336 -12.41 -41.72 -7.47
C VAL A 336 -13.40 -40.77 -6.80
N THR A 337 -13.33 -40.63 -5.48
CA THR A 337 -14.17 -39.69 -4.72
C THR A 337 -13.75 -38.24 -4.96
N PHE A 338 -12.45 -37.95 -4.95
CA PHE A 338 -11.91 -36.60 -5.20
C PHE A 338 -12.24 -36.10 -6.61
N THR A 339 -12.16 -36.99 -7.61
CA THR A 339 -12.55 -36.69 -9.00
C THR A 339 -14.06 -36.74 -9.22
N THR A 340 -14.84 -37.07 -8.19
CA THR A 340 -16.31 -37.21 -8.23
C THR A 340 -16.81 -38.25 -9.24
N LEU A 341 -15.95 -39.19 -9.67
CA LEU A 341 -16.34 -40.29 -10.55
C LEU A 341 -17.29 -41.27 -9.84
N GLY A 342 -16.98 -41.63 -8.60
CA GLY A 342 -17.88 -42.37 -7.72
C GLY A 342 -18.46 -43.69 -8.26
N TYR A 343 -17.63 -44.62 -8.75
CA TYR A 343 -18.10 -45.90 -9.32
C TYR A 343 -18.99 -46.76 -8.39
N GLY A 344 -18.95 -46.53 -7.08
CA GLY A 344 -19.79 -47.22 -6.10
C GLY A 344 -19.29 -48.61 -5.69
N GLU A 345 -18.09 -49.00 -6.12
CA GLU A 345 -17.49 -50.31 -5.79
C GLU A 345 -17.03 -50.40 -4.32
N ILE A 346 -16.54 -49.29 -3.77
CA ILE A 346 -16.13 -49.14 -2.37
C ILE A 346 -16.97 -48.02 -1.79
N THR A 347 -17.61 -48.27 -0.65
CA THR A 347 -18.49 -47.31 0.02
C THR A 347 -18.02 -47.02 1.45
N PRO A 348 -18.07 -45.75 1.88
CA PRO A 348 -17.66 -45.39 3.23
C PRO A 348 -18.70 -45.89 4.23
N VAL A 349 -18.23 -46.59 5.27
CA VAL A 349 -19.08 -47.06 6.37
C VAL A 349 -18.93 -46.17 7.60
N GLY A 350 -19.95 -46.18 8.45
CA GLY A 350 -19.99 -45.36 9.65
C GLY A 350 -20.17 -43.86 9.40
N PHE A 351 -20.31 -43.10 10.48
CA PHE A 351 -20.51 -41.65 10.41
C PHE A 351 -19.25 -40.92 9.91
N LEU A 352 -18.08 -41.31 10.44
CA LEU A 352 -16.79 -40.68 10.09
C LEU A 352 -16.41 -40.91 8.62
N GLY A 353 -16.54 -42.14 8.11
CA GLY A 353 -16.25 -42.44 6.71
C GLY A 353 -17.11 -41.62 5.75
N LYS A 354 -18.40 -41.48 6.03
CA LYS A 354 -19.32 -40.67 5.22
C LYS A 354 -18.95 -39.19 5.24
N LEU A 355 -18.62 -38.63 6.41
CA LEU A 355 -18.15 -37.25 6.51
C LEU A 355 -16.86 -37.01 5.73
N ILE A 356 -15.88 -37.93 5.80
CA ILE A 356 -14.63 -37.84 5.03
C ILE A 356 -14.93 -37.81 3.54
N SER A 357 -15.80 -38.68 3.04
CA SER A 357 -16.18 -38.74 1.63
C SER A 357 -16.88 -37.47 1.13
N ILE A 358 -17.78 -36.90 1.95
CA ILE A 358 -18.43 -35.61 1.64
C ILE A 358 -17.40 -34.49 1.58
N CYS A 359 -16.55 -34.35 2.60
CA CYS A 359 -15.53 -33.30 2.62
C CYS A 359 -14.53 -33.45 1.45
N LEU A 360 -14.13 -34.68 1.12
CA LEU A 360 -13.19 -34.97 0.05
C LEU A 360 -13.76 -34.63 -1.34
N SER A 361 -15.00 -35.03 -1.62
CA SER A 361 -15.67 -34.74 -2.90
C SER A 361 -15.89 -33.25 -3.11
N VAL A 362 -16.38 -32.53 -2.10
CA VAL A 362 -16.54 -31.06 -2.16
C VAL A 362 -15.19 -30.38 -2.36
N SER A 363 -14.17 -30.78 -1.62
CA SER A 363 -12.82 -30.22 -1.77
C SER A 363 -12.22 -30.51 -3.14
N GLY A 364 -12.49 -31.69 -3.71
CA GLY A 364 -12.07 -32.07 -5.05
C GLY A 364 -12.65 -31.18 -6.15
N LEU A 365 -13.95 -30.87 -6.08
CA LEU A 365 -14.61 -29.93 -6.99
C LEU A 365 -14.02 -28.52 -6.87
N LEU A 366 -13.82 -28.03 -5.64
CA LEU A 366 -13.23 -26.71 -5.40
C LEU A 366 -11.79 -26.61 -5.91
N LEU A 367 -10.96 -27.62 -5.66
CA LEU A 367 -9.56 -27.62 -6.09
C LEU A 367 -9.40 -27.80 -7.59
N THR A 368 -10.25 -28.61 -8.24
CA THR A 368 -10.25 -28.76 -9.69
C THR A 368 -10.65 -27.45 -10.38
N THR A 369 -11.67 -26.76 -9.85
CA THR A 369 -12.09 -25.43 -10.33
C THR A 369 -10.99 -24.40 -10.13
N LEU A 370 -10.39 -24.35 -8.94
CA LEU A 370 -9.30 -23.45 -8.63
C LEU A 370 -8.09 -23.70 -9.54
N PHE A 371 -7.74 -24.97 -9.77
CA PHE A 371 -6.67 -25.35 -10.69
C PHE A 371 -6.93 -24.78 -12.09
N MET A 372 -8.13 -24.99 -12.65
CA MET A 372 -8.48 -24.45 -13.97
C MET A 372 -8.36 -22.93 -14.03
N VAL A 373 -8.89 -22.21 -13.03
CA VAL A 373 -8.79 -20.74 -12.96
C VAL A 373 -7.33 -20.29 -12.91
N THR A 374 -6.49 -20.92 -12.09
CA THR A 374 -5.06 -20.58 -12.00
C THR A 374 -4.29 -20.92 -13.27
N PHE A 375 -4.67 -22.01 -13.94
CA PHE A 375 -4.04 -22.44 -15.17
C PHE A 375 -4.34 -21.45 -16.30
N VAL A 376 -5.62 -21.11 -16.50
CA VAL A 376 -6.05 -20.11 -17.48
C VAL A 376 -5.39 -18.77 -17.19
N ARG A 377 -5.41 -18.30 -15.93
CA ARG A 377 -4.75 -17.04 -15.55
C ARG A 377 -3.24 -17.04 -15.81
N LYS A 378 -2.57 -18.18 -15.70
CA LYS A 378 -1.11 -18.26 -15.90
C LYS A 378 -0.71 -18.35 -17.37
N TYR A 379 -1.47 -19.09 -18.19
CA TYR A 379 -1.09 -19.43 -19.56
C TYR A 379 -1.92 -18.73 -20.64
N SER A 380 -3.06 -18.14 -20.30
CA SER A 380 -3.94 -17.40 -21.21
C SER A 380 -3.85 -15.88 -21.03
N ARG A 381 -2.92 -15.38 -20.21
CA ARG A 381 -2.64 -13.95 -20.15
C ARG A 381 -2.04 -13.53 -21.50
N PRO A 382 -2.63 -12.54 -22.20
CA PRO A 382 -2.16 -12.07 -23.50
C PRO A 382 -0.77 -11.41 -23.41
#